data_AF-A0A4S8NXE3-F1
#
_entry.id   AF-A0A4S8NXE3-F1
#
_cell.length_a   1.000
_cell.length_b   1.000
_cell.length_c   1.000
_cell.angle_alpha   90.00
_cell.angle_beta   90.00
_cell.angle_gamma   90.00
#
_symmetry.space_group_name_H-M   'P 1'
#
loop_
_entity.id
_entity.type
_entity.pdbx_description
1 polymer ?
#
loop_
_entity_poly.entity_id
_entity_poly.type
_entity_poly.pdbx_seq_one_letter_code
_entity_poly.pdbx_strand_id
1 'polypeptide(L)'
;MKSIPIANLYYMLCYAWGILPPLGARRTSFDDFSSPAEIIGSEICRMSTAIVKRHLAVSFVSDLERTRRPRGKINFTQSVRESGYKRKILVCSSPSTSIDTLPNRILKAALALLARQESLNAMIRKDAFALEQRLSSVSTITADRSAFTRLSNLILPKTYRYPMALCELLMLRFSPADGDGSSWFDELYRDEARMRRVFEGFLRGFLQEHMPHAKVGARRFQMADLQVRHGDSGLIPHLNMDVVLEFAQNKSIVIDAKFTANQISSHHGTNKIRSEHFYQIFSYVCNVKATQPSRDVSGLVLYPDVGELEALDFSVCGSNFSFRPIDLSKDWRSIHDGIIDIVHQLESMPSPTGNASNGGTAFPISLA
;
A
#
# COMPACT_ATOMS: atom_id res chain seq x y z
N MET A 1 -10.04 -20.53 7.54
CA MET A 1 -10.07 -19.07 7.79
C MET A 1 -11.49 -18.57 7.54
N LYS A 2 -12.10 -17.81 8.46
CA LYS A 2 -13.35 -17.09 8.14
C LYS A 2 -13.09 -16.12 6.99
N SER A 3 -14.09 -15.90 6.14
CA SER A 3 -13.98 -14.96 5.03
C SER A 3 -13.71 -13.54 5.58
N ILE A 4 -12.67 -12.88 5.07
CA ILE A 4 -12.39 -11.48 5.39
C ILE A 4 -13.46 -10.61 4.71
N PRO A 5 -14.19 -9.75 5.44
CA PRO A 5 -15.12 -8.81 4.86
C PRO A 5 -14.46 -7.96 3.78
N ILE A 6 -15.17 -7.75 2.68
CA ILE A 6 -14.68 -7.01 1.50
C ILE A 6 -14.21 -5.60 1.88
N ALA A 7 -14.91 -4.95 2.83
CA ALA A 7 -14.54 -3.67 3.41
C ALA A 7 -13.14 -3.68 4.04
N ASN A 8 -12.84 -4.71 4.85
CA ASN A 8 -11.56 -4.83 5.54
C ASN A 8 -10.44 -5.11 4.56
N LEU A 9 -10.70 -5.96 3.56
CA LEU A 9 -9.74 -6.22 2.48
C LEU A 9 -9.44 -4.93 1.71
N TYR A 10 -10.44 -4.12 1.38
CA TYR A 10 -10.24 -2.81 0.76
C TYR A 10 -9.36 -1.89 1.61
N TYR A 11 -9.61 -1.81 2.92
CA TYR A 11 -8.76 -1.02 3.82
C TYR A 11 -7.31 -1.53 3.87
N MET A 12 -7.12 -2.85 3.99
CA MET A 12 -5.78 -3.45 3.97
C MET A 12 -5.02 -3.07 2.70
N LEU A 13 -5.68 -3.14 1.55
CA LEU A 13 -5.13 -2.76 0.25
C LEU A 13 -4.77 -1.26 0.21
N CYS A 14 -5.64 -0.39 0.71
CA CYS A 14 -5.37 1.04 0.85
C CYS A 14 -4.10 1.31 1.67
N TYR A 15 -3.96 0.69 2.83
CA TYR A 15 -2.74 0.82 3.65
C TYR A 15 -1.51 0.21 2.97
N ALA A 16 -1.64 -0.98 2.39
CA ALA A 16 -0.53 -1.69 1.74
C ALA A 16 0.10 -0.93 0.58
N TRP A 17 -0.68 -0.10 -0.08
CA TRP A 17 -0.24 0.69 -1.22
C TRP A 17 -0.09 2.19 -0.92
N GLY A 18 -0.30 2.62 0.34
CA GLY A 18 -0.17 4.02 0.74
C GLY A 18 -1.26 4.94 0.16
N ILE A 19 -2.43 4.37 -0.14
CA ILE A 19 -3.57 5.04 -0.77
C ILE A 19 -4.66 5.23 0.28
N LEU A 20 -4.41 6.15 1.21
CA LEU A 20 -5.35 6.41 2.31
C LEU A 20 -6.44 7.38 1.87
N PRO A 21 -7.73 7.06 2.14
CA PRO A 21 -8.81 8.00 1.89
C PRO A 21 -8.61 9.26 2.73
N PRO A 22 -8.98 10.45 2.22
CA PRO A 22 -8.94 11.67 3.02
C PRO A 22 -9.74 11.52 4.32
N LEU A 23 -9.20 12.02 5.44
CA LEU A 23 -9.87 12.03 6.74
C LEU A 23 -11.31 12.57 6.60
N GLY A 24 -12.29 11.80 7.05
CA GLY A 24 -13.71 12.16 6.95
C GLY A 24 -14.42 11.74 5.66
N ALA A 25 -13.77 11.01 4.75
CA ALA A 25 -14.49 10.26 3.72
C ALA A 25 -15.52 9.35 4.42
N ARG A 26 -16.81 9.59 4.14
CA ARG A 26 -17.90 8.78 4.67
C ARG A 26 -17.55 7.32 4.44
N ARG A 27 -17.54 6.52 5.50
CA ARG A 27 -17.53 5.06 5.40
C ARG A 27 -18.83 4.69 4.70
N THR A 28 -18.80 4.62 3.37
CA THR A 28 -19.91 4.11 2.58
C THR A 28 -20.22 2.72 3.14
N SER A 29 -21.49 2.37 3.31
CA SER A 29 -21.82 0.97 3.61
C SER A 29 -21.25 0.16 2.45
N PHE A 30 -20.27 -0.68 2.76
CA PHE A 30 -19.62 -1.53 1.78
C PHE A 30 -20.39 -2.85 1.60
N ASP A 31 -21.53 -2.98 2.28
CA ASP A 31 -22.31 -4.20 2.40
C ASP A 31 -22.97 -4.61 1.07
N ASP A 32 -23.17 -3.63 0.17
CA ASP A 32 -23.75 -3.84 -1.16
C ASP A 32 -22.74 -4.28 -2.24
N PHE A 33 -21.43 -4.28 -1.92
CA PHE A 33 -20.40 -4.62 -2.90
C PHE A 33 -19.97 -6.09 -2.81
N SER A 34 -19.82 -6.72 -3.97
CA SER A 34 -19.39 -8.12 -4.09
C SER A 34 -17.88 -8.27 -4.20
N SER A 35 -17.14 -7.18 -4.48
CA SER A 35 -15.67 -7.21 -4.51
C SER A 35 -15.04 -5.86 -4.19
N PRO A 36 -13.76 -5.80 -3.76
CA PRO A 36 -13.06 -4.52 -3.58
C PRO A 36 -12.89 -3.75 -4.90
N ALA A 37 -12.93 -4.43 -6.05
CA ALA A 37 -12.95 -3.80 -7.38
C ALA A 37 -14.12 -2.84 -7.52
N GLU A 38 -15.29 -3.28 -7.05
CA GLU A 38 -16.51 -2.48 -7.11
C GLU A 38 -16.43 -1.29 -6.16
N ILE A 39 -15.82 -1.46 -4.99
CA ILE A 39 -15.54 -0.34 -4.07
C ILE A 39 -14.66 0.70 -4.76
N ILE A 40 -13.55 0.27 -5.37
CA ILE A 40 -12.62 1.17 -6.07
C ILE A 40 -13.31 1.85 -7.26
N GLY A 41 -14.04 1.08 -8.07
CA GLY A 41 -14.77 1.60 -9.22
C GLY A 41 -15.84 2.62 -8.81
N SER A 42 -16.60 2.33 -7.76
CA SER A 42 -17.60 3.23 -7.17
C SER A 42 -16.95 4.51 -6.64
N GLU A 43 -15.84 4.40 -5.89
CA GLU A 43 -15.10 5.55 -5.38
C GLU A 43 -14.50 6.41 -6.49
N ILE A 44 -13.92 5.79 -7.54
CA ILE A 44 -13.46 6.49 -8.75
C ILE A 44 -14.62 7.24 -9.40
N CYS A 45 -15.79 6.61 -9.59
CA CYS A 45 -16.96 7.26 -10.19
C CYS A 45 -17.48 8.43 -9.34
N ARG A 46 -17.59 8.24 -8.03
CA ARG A 46 -18.03 9.26 -7.06
C ARG A 46 -17.12 10.49 -7.11
N MET A 47 -15.81 10.28 -7.07
CA MET A 47 -14.83 11.37 -7.10
C MET A 47 -14.71 12.03 -8.47
N SER A 48 -14.77 11.23 -9.54
CA SER A 48 -14.83 11.73 -10.92
C SER A 48 -16.04 12.64 -11.12
N THR A 49 -17.21 12.27 -10.57
CA THR A 49 -18.40 13.13 -10.60
C THR A 49 -18.14 14.48 -9.94
N ALA A 50 -17.46 14.50 -8.78
CA ALA A 50 -17.11 15.74 -8.09
C ALA A 50 -16.09 16.58 -8.87
N ILE A 51 -15.10 15.94 -9.50
CA ILE A 51 -14.08 16.59 -10.34
C ILE A 51 -14.74 17.24 -11.56
N VAL A 52 -15.56 16.49 -12.30
CA VAL A 52 -16.22 16.95 -13.52
C VAL A 52 -17.27 18.04 -13.22
N LYS A 53 -17.93 18.00 -12.06
CA LYS A 53 -18.88 19.05 -11.63
C LYS A 53 -18.21 20.34 -11.17
N ARG A 54 -16.97 20.28 -10.67
CA ARG A 54 -16.23 21.45 -10.19
C ARG A 54 -15.38 22.02 -11.32
N HIS A 55 -14.10 21.65 -11.39
CA HIS A 55 -13.18 22.08 -12.43
C HIS A 55 -12.16 20.97 -12.69
N LEU A 56 -12.01 20.59 -13.95
CA LEU A 56 -10.96 19.70 -14.41
C LEU A 56 -9.58 20.35 -14.26
N ALA A 57 -8.53 19.55 -14.15
CA ALA A 57 -7.17 20.04 -14.20
C ALA A 57 -6.91 20.70 -15.57
N VAL A 58 -6.40 21.93 -15.56
CA VAL A 58 -6.11 22.74 -16.76
C VAL A 58 -4.61 22.93 -16.89
N SER A 59 -4.08 22.80 -18.11
CA SER A 59 -2.74 23.25 -18.48
C SER A 59 -2.83 24.50 -19.35
N PHE A 60 -1.83 25.36 -19.24
CA PHE A 60 -1.68 26.51 -20.13
C PHE A 60 -0.80 26.10 -21.30
N VAL A 61 -1.35 26.22 -22.51
CA VAL A 61 -0.66 25.94 -23.76
C VAL A 61 -0.49 27.25 -24.51
N SER A 62 0.67 27.45 -25.13
CA SER A 62 0.89 28.59 -26.01
C SER A 62 0.44 28.20 -27.42
N ASP A 63 -0.78 28.57 -27.79
CA ASP A 63 -1.27 28.35 -29.14
C ASP A 63 -0.72 29.41 -30.08
N LEU A 64 -0.11 28.95 -31.17
CA LEU A 64 0.36 29.80 -32.26
C LEU A 64 -0.76 30.00 -33.27
N GLU A 65 -1.36 31.19 -33.28
CA GLU A 65 -2.43 31.55 -34.19
C GLU A 65 -1.90 32.43 -35.33
N ARG A 66 -2.33 32.13 -36.56
CA ARG A 66 -2.10 32.99 -37.74
C ARG A 66 -3.26 33.95 -37.87
N THR A 67 -3.04 35.20 -37.51
CA THR A 67 -4.10 36.20 -37.47
C THR A 67 -3.67 37.51 -38.12
N ARG A 68 -4.63 38.25 -38.69
CA ARG A 68 -4.42 39.62 -39.17
C ARG A 68 -4.60 40.65 -38.06
N ARG A 69 -5.13 40.24 -36.90
CA ARG A 69 -5.38 41.09 -35.74
C ARG A 69 -4.48 40.61 -34.58
N PRO A 70 -3.50 41.41 -34.13
CA PRO A 70 -2.57 40.98 -33.10
C PRO A 70 -3.32 40.68 -31.79
N ARG A 71 -3.14 39.46 -31.27
CA ARG A 71 -3.69 39.01 -29.98
C ARG A 71 -2.63 38.19 -29.25
N GLY A 72 -2.25 38.58 -28.04
CA GLY A 72 -1.15 37.94 -27.31
C GLY A 72 0.23 38.39 -27.78
N LYS A 73 1.25 37.54 -27.61
CA LYS A 73 2.65 37.85 -27.92
C LYS A 73 2.96 37.57 -29.39
N ILE A 74 3.44 38.56 -30.13
CA ILE A 74 3.78 38.41 -31.54
C ILE A 74 5.13 37.67 -31.68
N ASN A 75 5.15 36.58 -32.44
CA ASN A 75 6.39 35.93 -32.87
C ASN A 75 6.88 36.58 -34.17
N PHE A 76 7.67 37.65 -34.03
CA PHE A 76 8.16 38.43 -35.17
C PHE A 76 9.00 37.60 -36.14
N THR A 77 9.89 36.75 -35.63
CA THR A 77 10.76 35.90 -36.46
C THR A 77 9.96 34.98 -37.36
N GLN A 78 8.92 34.34 -36.83
CA GLN A 78 8.08 33.43 -37.60
C GLN A 78 7.11 34.19 -38.53
N SER A 79 6.59 35.34 -38.10
CA SER A 79 5.72 36.20 -38.91
C SER A 79 6.43 36.73 -40.16
N VAL A 80 7.69 37.15 -40.03
CA VAL A 80 8.49 37.65 -41.17
C VAL A 80 8.82 36.52 -42.14
N ARG A 81 9.10 35.32 -41.63
CA ARG A 81 9.40 34.12 -42.45
C ARG A 81 8.17 33.61 -43.22
N GLU A 82 7.02 33.50 -42.57
CA GLU A 82 5.84 32.85 -43.16
C GLU A 82 5.01 33.77 -44.06
N SER A 83 4.95 35.06 -43.74
CA SER A 83 4.03 35.96 -44.42
C SER A 83 4.66 36.64 -45.64
N GLY A 84 5.99 36.78 -45.65
CA GLY A 84 6.68 37.74 -46.52
C GLY A 84 6.12 39.16 -46.33
N TYR A 85 6.82 40.18 -46.82
CA TYR A 85 6.40 41.58 -46.64
C TYR A 85 4.98 41.92 -47.17
N LYS A 86 4.35 41.03 -47.96
CA LYS A 86 3.11 41.31 -48.69
C LYS A 86 1.83 40.72 -48.07
N ARG A 87 1.92 39.71 -47.19
CA ARG A 87 0.72 39.13 -46.55
C ARG A 87 0.63 39.69 -45.13
N LYS A 88 -0.43 40.44 -44.80
CA LYS A 88 -0.67 41.03 -43.47
C LYS A 88 -1.02 39.98 -42.40
N ILE A 89 -0.28 38.88 -42.33
CA ILE A 89 -0.49 37.75 -41.42
C ILE A 89 0.59 37.82 -40.34
N LEU A 90 0.17 37.78 -39.08
CA LEU A 90 1.04 37.70 -37.92
C LEU A 90 0.87 36.33 -37.27
N VAL A 91 1.97 35.75 -36.81
CA VAL A 91 1.98 34.57 -35.95
C VAL A 91 2.05 35.07 -34.52
N CYS A 92 0.96 34.93 -33.78
CA CYS A 92 0.88 35.35 -32.38
C CYS A 92 0.74 34.13 -31.47
N SER A 93 1.45 34.10 -30.35
CA SER A 93 1.20 33.16 -29.26
C SER A 93 0.26 33.78 -28.24
N SER A 94 -0.89 33.15 -28.04
CA SER A 94 -1.80 33.51 -26.95
C SER A 94 -1.90 32.34 -25.97
N PRO A 95 -1.92 32.61 -24.65
CA PRO A 95 -2.13 31.55 -23.69
C PRO A 95 -3.57 31.04 -23.82
N SER A 96 -3.71 29.76 -24.19
CA SER A 96 -4.98 29.04 -24.15
C SER A 96 -4.96 28.04 -23.00
N THR A 97 -6.16 27.70 -22.54
CA THR A 97 -6.36 26.68 -21.50
C THR A 97 -6.77 25.37 -22.15
N SER A 98 -6.02 24.30 -21.87
CA SER A 98 -6.38 22.95 -22.29
C SER A 98 -6.76 22.10 -21.08
N ILE A 99 -7.85 21.36 -21.20
CA ILE A 99 -8.22 20.30 -20.24
C ILE A 99 -7.61 18.95 -20.60
N ASP A 100 -6.84 18.85 -21.69
CA ASP A 100 -6.16 17.62 -22.10
C ASP A 100 -4.85 17.41 -21.29
N THR A 101 -5.00 17.36 -19.97
CA THR A 101 -3.91 17.19 -19.03
C THR A 101 -3.71 15.71 -18.69
N LEU A 102 -2.47 15.32 -18.35
CA LEU A 102 -2.15 13.93 -17.98
C LEU A 102 -3.11 13.35 -16.91
N PRO A 103 -3.46 14.06 -15.81
CA PRO A 103 -4.42 13.54 -14.83
C PRO A 103 -5.80 13.27 -15.41
N ASN A 104 -6.29 14.12 -16.31
CA ASN A 104 -7.59 13.92 -16.96
C ASN A 104 -7.56 12.75 -17.95
N ARG A 105 -6.44 12.59 -18.66
CA ARG A 105 -6.23 11.46 -19.59
C ARG A 105 -6.19 10.13 -18.84
N ILE A 106 -5.51 10.07 -17.69
CA ILE A 106 -5.50 8.91 -16.80
C ILE A 106 -6.91 8.64 -16.26
N LEU A 107 -7.62 9.66 -15.77
CA LEU A 107 -8.98 9.51 -15.26
C LEU A 107 -9.93 8.95 -16.34
N LYS A 108 -9.86 9.48 -17.56
CA LYS A 108 -10.63 8.98 -18.71
C LYS A 108 -10.30 7.52 -19.00
N ALA A 109 -9.02 7.15 -19.02
CA ALA A 109 -8.59 5.78 -19.26
C ALA A 109 -9.11 4.80 -18.19
N ALA A 110 -9.07 5.20 -16.91
CA ALA A 110 -9.62 4.41 -15.81
C ALA A 110 -11.14 4.22 -15.93
N LEU A 111 -11.89 5.28 -16.24
CA LEU A 111 -13.34 5.21 -16.46
C LEU A 111 -13.69 4.32 -17.66
N ALA A 112 -12.91 4.40 -18.75
CA ALA A 112 -13.08 3.54 -19.91
C ALA A 112 -12.82 2.06 -19.58
N LEU A 113 -11.83 1.77 -18.73
CA LEU A 113 -11.55 0.41 -18.25
C LEU A 113 -12.72 -0.13 -17.42
N LEU A 114 -13.20 0.64 -16.44
CA LEU A 114 -14.34 0.28 -15.59
C LEU A 114 -15.61 0.02 -16.42
N ALA A 115 -15.90 0.87 -17.41
CA ALA A 115 -17.08 0.74 -18.26
C ALA A 115 -17.12 -0.57 -19.08
N ARG A 116 -15.95 -1.13 -19.42
CA ARG A 116 -15.81 -2.35 -20.24
C ARG A 116 -15.70 -3.64 -19.42
N GLN A 117 -15.49 -3.54 -18.11
CA GLN A 117 -15.20 -4.69 -17.27
C GLN A 117 -16.48 -5.41 -16.84
N GLU A 118 -16.83 -6.50 -17.53
CA GLU A 118 -18.10 -7.22 -17.34
C GLU A 118 -18.32 -7.79 -15.94
N SER A 119 -17.24 -8.08 -15.21
CA SER A 119 -17.30 -8.57 -13.82
C SER A 119 -17.75 -7.52 -12.80
N LEU A 120 -17.88 -6.25 -13.20
CA LEU A 120 -18.36 -5.18 -12.32
C LEU A 120 -19.88 -5.00 -12.41
N ASN A 121 -20.48 -4.63 -11.28
CA ASN A 121 -21.86 -4.18 -11.18
C ASN A 121 -22.26 -3.24 -12.35
N ALA A 122 -23.43 -3.50 -12.94
CA ALA A 122 -23.94 -2.77 -14.10
C ALA A 122 -24.11 -1.26 -13.83
N MET A 123 -24.44 -0.86 -12.60
CA MET A 123 -24.56 0.55 -12.23
C MET A 123 -23.21 1.26 -12.28
N ILE A 124 -22.16 0.64 -11.74
CA ILE A 124 -20.79 1.19 -11.77
C ILE A 124 -20.32 1.36 -13.22
N ARG A 125 -20.57 0.35 -14.07
CA ARG A 125 -20.23 0.42 -15.50
C ARG A 125 -20.95 1.57 -16.21
N LYS A 126 -22.25 1.72 -15.94
CA LYS A 126 -23.08 2.78 -16.52
C LYS A 126 -22.61 4.16 -16.09
N ASP A 127 -22.30 4.35 -14.80
CA ASP A 127 -21.79 5.61 -14.27
C ASP A 127 -20.42 5.94 -14.84
N ALA A 128 -19.51 4.95 -14.91
CA ALA A 128 -18.19 5.10 -15.51
C ALA A 128 -18.28 5.52 -16.98
N PHE A 129 -19.16 4.88 -17.76
CA PHE A 129 -19.39 5.23 -19.16
C PHE A 129 -19.95 6.65 -19.33
N ALA A 130 -20.94 7.04 -18.52
CA ALA A 130 -21.49 8.39 -18.56
C ALA A 130 -20.44 9.46 -18.22
N LEU A 131 -19.55 9.18 -17.27
CA LEU A 131 -18.45 10.08 -16.90
C LEU A 131 -17.35 10.13 -17.98
N GLU A 132 -17.03 9.00 -18.61
CA GLU A 132 -16.07 8.93 -19.72
C GLU A 132 -16.51 9.80 -20.90
N GLN A 133 -17.80 9.76 -21.27
CA GLN A 133 -18.34 10.62 -22.33
C GLN A 133 -18.22 12.11 -22.04
N ARG A 134 -18.29 12.52 -20.77
CA ARG A 134 -18.09 13.92 -20.37
C ARG A 134 -16.64 14.38 -20.53
N LEU A 135 -15.70 13.45 -20.74
CA LEU A 135 -14.29 13.68 -21.05
C LEU A 135 -13.99 13.42 -22.54
N SER A 136 -14.98 13.55 -23.42
CA SER A 136 -14.83 13.32 -24.87
C SER A 136 -13.73 14.17 -25.52
N SER A 137 -13.54 15.41 -25.06
CA SER A 137 -12.49 16.34 -25.52
C SER A 137 -11.10 16.08 -24.92
N VAL A 138 -10.96 15.10 -24.02
CA VAL A 138 -9.67 14.68 -23.44
C VAL A 138 -9.14 13.49 -24.21
N SER A 139 -7.85 13.50 -24.54
CA SER A 139 -7.20 12.45 -25.34
C SER A 139 -7.10 11.14 -24.57
N THR A 140 -7.44 10.03 -25.21
CA THR A 140 -7.27 8.69 -24.62
C THR A 140 -5.79 8.31 -24.53
N ILE A 141 -5.41 7.56 -23.48
CA ILE A 141 -4.07 6.99 -23.31
C ILE A 141 -4.15 5.56 -22.80
N THR A 142 -3.10 4.80 -23.05
CA THR A 142 -2.77 3.63 -22.24
C THR A 142 -1.98 4.11 -21.03
N ALA A 143 -2.57 4.06 -19.84
CA ALA A 143 -1.85 4.46 -18.63
C ALA A 143 -0.99 3.29 -18.12
N ASP A 144 0.28 3.30 -18.56
CA ASP A 144 1.31 2.38 -18.12
C ASP A 144 2.10 2.95 -16.93
N ARG A 145 3.11 2.21 -16.45
CA ARG A 145 3.99 2.69 -15.37
C ARG A 145 4.64 4.05 -15.70
N SER A 146 4.97 4.30 -16.97
CA SER A 146 5.58 5.56 -17.40
C SER A 146 4.62 6.74 -17.21
N ALA A 147 3.33 6.56 -17.51
CA ALA A 147 2.31 7.57 -17.26
C ALA A 147 2.21 7.95 -15.78
N PHE A 148 2.25 6.97 -14.86
CA PHE A 148 2.20 7.21 -13.42
C PHE A 148 3.50 7.81 -12.86
N THR A 149 4.67 7.44 -13.38
CA THR A 149 5.95 8.11 -13.05
C THR A 149 5.94 9.58 -13.49
N ARG A 150 5.39 9.88 -14.66
CA ARG A 150 5.23 11.27 -15.10
C ARG A 150 4.25 12.03 -14.20
N LEU A 151 3.18 11.37 -13.77
CA LEU A 151 2.17 11.93 -12.87
C LEU A 151 2.74 12.26 -11.49
N SER A 152 3.59 11.41 -10.91
CA SER A 152 4.22 11.65 -9.60
C SER A 152 5.14 12.88 -9.59
N ASN A 153 5.67 13.27 -10.76
CA ASN A 153 6.48 14.47 -10.92
C ASN A 153 5.64 15.76 -11.08
N LEU A 154 4.31 15.66 -11.14
CA LEU A 154 3.42 16.81 -11.25
C LEU A 154 2.91 17.27 -9.88
N ILE A 155 2.74 18.59 -9.74
CA ILE A 155 2.02 19.15 -8.59
C ILE A 155 0.53 18.99 -8.84
N LEU A 156 -0.07 17.97 -8.21
CA LEU A 156 -1.50 17.71 -8.34
C LEU A 156 -2.34 18.49 -7.31
N PRO A 157 -3.50 19.04 -7.73
CA PRO A 157 -4.51 19.50 -6.79
C PRO A 157 -4.90 18.40 -5.80
N LYS A 158 -5.20 18.77 -4.55
CA LYS A 158 -5.62 17.81 -3.51
C LYS A 158 -6.78 16.92 -3.97
N THR A 159 -7.68 17.46 -4.79
CA THR A 159 -8.83 16.74 -5.36
C THR A 159 -8.45 15.59 -6.30
N TYR A 160 -7.26 15.60 -6.90
CA TYR A 160 -6.80 14.56 -7.81
C TYR A 160 -5.90 13.52 -7.15
N ARG A 161 -5.25 13.83 -6.02
CA ARG A 161 -4.27 12.93 -5.40
C ARG A 161 -4.82 11.54 -5.13
N TYR A 162 -5.96 11.46 -4.43
CA TYR A 162 -6.57 10.18 -4.07
C TYR A 162 -7.22 9.46 -5.27
N PRO A 163 -8.00 10.11 -6.16
CA PRO A 163 -8.48 9.48 -7.39
C PRO A 163 -7.37 8.92 -8.28
N MET A 164 -6.26 9.64 -8.41
CA MET A 164 -5.12 9.19 -9.22
C MET A 164 -4.44 7.97 -8.62
N ALA A 165 -4.30 7.92 -7.29
CA ALA A 165 -3.80 6.75 -6.60
C ALA A 165 -4.72 5.53 -6.83
N LEU A 166 -6.05 5.69 -6.74
CA LEU A 166 -6.98 4.61 -7.09
C LEU A 166 -6.91 4.21 -8.57
N CYS A 167 -6.70 5.15 -9.49
CA CYS A 167 -6.51 4.84 -10.91
C CYS A 167 -5.21 4.04 -11.13
N GLU A 168 -4.12 4.41 -10.46
CA GLU A 168 -2.86 3.67 -10.48
C GLU A 168 -3.07 2.24 -10.00
N LEU A 169 -3.83 2.11 -8.92
CA LEU A 169 -4.16 0.83 -8.33
C LEU A 169 -4.98 -0.03 -9.30
N LEU A 170 -6.06 0.52 -9.85
CA LEU A 170 -6.91 -0.13 -10.85
C LEU A 170 -6.09 -0.61 -12.06
N MET A 171 -5.24 0.26 -12.60
CA MET A 171 -4.61 0.00 -13.89
C MET A 171 -3.31 -0.79 -13.80
N LEU A 172 -2.52 -0.62 -12.73
CA LEU A 172 -1.22 -1.31 -12.57
C LEU A 172 -1.30 -2.55 -11.69
N ARG A 173 -2.28 -2.61 -10.78
CA ARG A 173 -2.38 -3.69 -9.79
C ARG A 173 -3.61 -4.56 -10.00
N PHE A 174 -4.70 -4.03 -10.57
CA PHE A 174 -5.95 -4.75 -10.81
C PHE A 174 -6.26 -5.02 -12.29
N SER A 175 -5.28 -4.90 -13.20
CA SER A 175 -5.50 -5.20 -14.61
C SER A 175 -5.87 -6.68 -14.77
N PRO A 176 -7.06 -7.01 -15.31
CA PRO A 176 -7.41 -8.38 -15.66
C PRO A 176 -6.60 -8.76 -16.90
N ALA A 177 -5.41 -9.31 -16.69
CA ALA A 177 -4.85 -10.23 -17.65
C ALA A 177 -5.49 -11.59 -17.35
N ASP A 178 -5.99 -12.23 -18.39
CA ASP A 178 -6.51 -13.60 -18.43
C ASP A 178 -8.04 -13.70 -18.27
N GLY A 179 -8.69 -13.84 -19.44
CA GLY A 179 -10.13 -13.73 -19.66
C GLY A 179 -10.96 -14.94 -19.21
N ASP A 180 -10.82 -15.37 -17.96
CA ASP A 180 -11.54 -16.55 -17.45
C ASP A 180 -12.71 -16.23 -16.51
N GLY A 181 -13.14 -14.96 -16.45
CA GLY A 181 -14.32 -14.56 -15.67
C GLY A 181 -14.17 -14.67 -14.15
N SER A 182 -13.05 -15.21 -13.63
CA SER A 182 -12.62 -15.02 -12.25
C SER A 182 -12.31 -13.54 -12.03
N SER A 183 -12.83 -12.96 -10.95
CA SER A 183 -12.35 -11.64 -10.56
C SER A 183 -10.89 -11.79 -10.15
N TRP A 184 -10.00 -10.91 -10.62
CA TRP A 184 -8.60 -10.84 -10.18
C TRP A 184 -8.46 -10.92 -8.64
N PHE A 185 -9.50 -10.48 -7.91
CA PHE A 185 -9.56 -10.51 -6.46
C PHE A 185 -9.69 -11.92 -5.88
N ASP A 186 -10.46 -12.79 -6.52
CA ASP A 186 -10.56 -14.19 -6.12
C ASP A 186 -9.22 -14.90 -6.33
N GLU A 187 -8.45 -14.50 -7.34
CA GLU A 187 -7.09 -14.99 -7.55
C GLU A 187 -6.11 -14.42 -6.52
N LEU A 188 -6.20 -13.12 -6.21
CA LEU A 188 -5.38 -12.51 -5.16
C LEU A 188 -5.62 -13.24 -3.83
N TYR A 189 -6.87 -13.42 -3.43
CA TYR A 189 -7.22 -14.03 -2.15
C TYR A 189 -6.81 -15.51 -2.07
N ARG A 190 -6.85 -16.24 -3.20
CA ARG A 190 -6.39 -17.64 -3.29
C ARG A 190 -4.87 -17.78 -3.31
N ASP A 191 -4.14 -16.75 -3.74
CA ASP A 191 -2.67 -16.74 -3.74
C ASP A 191 -2.13 -16.26 -2.38
N GLU A 192 -1.81 -17.23 -1.50
CA GLU A 192 -1.24 -16.97 -0.16
C GLU A 192 0.01 -16.08 -0.22
N ALA A 193 0.87 -16.24 -1.23
CA ALA A 193 2.11 -15.47 -1.34
C ALA A 193 1.85 -14.01 -1.75
N ARG A 194 0.82 -13.74 -2.55
CA ARG A 194 0.39 -12.37 -2.82
C ARG A 194 -0.30 -11.76 -1.60
N MET A 195 -1.19 -12.49 -0.92
CA MET A 195 -1.86 -12.00 0.29
C MET A 195 -0.90 -11.74 1.43
N ARG A 196 0.18 -12.52 1.56
CA ARG A 196 1.26 -12.24 2.51
C ARG A 196 1.89 -10.88 2.27
N ARG A 197 2.24 -10.56 1.02
CA ARG A 197 2.78 -9.24 0.67
C ARG A 197 1.79 -8.10 0.92
N VAL A 198 0.49 -8.35 0.70
CA VAL A 198 -0.57 -7.39 1.05
C VAL A 198 -0.63 -7.18 2.56
N PHE A 199 -0.57 -8.24 3.36
CA PHE A 199 -0.62 -8.17 4.81
C PHE A 199 0.60 -7.48 5.41
N GLU A 200 1.81 -7.79 4.93
CA GLU A 200 3.05 -7.08 5.28
C GLU A 200 2.95 -5.58 4.97
N GLY A 201 2.51 -5.25 3.74
CA GLY A 201 2.31 -3.87 3.32
C GLY A 201 1.27 -3.16 4.18
N PHE A 202 0.15 -3.83 4.46
CA PHE A 202 -0.92 -3.32 5.29
C PHE A 202 -0.40 -2.92 6.67
N LEU A 203 0.25 -3.84 7.39
CA LEU A 203 0.76 -3.56 8.73
C LEU A 203 1.78 -2.42 8.71
N ARG A 204 2.66 -2.38 7.69
CA ARG A 204 3.65 -1.31 7.54
C ARG A 204 2.99 0.04 7.34
N GLY A 205 2.08 0.15 6.37
CA GLY A 205 1.38 1.40 6.07
C GLY A 205 0.46 1.84 7.20
N PHE A 206 -0.19 0.88 7.87
CA PHE A 206 -1.04 1.11 9.03
C PHE A 206 -0.25 1.72 10.19
N LEU A 207 0.88 1.10 10.56
CA LEU A 207 1.70 1.59 11.66
C LEU A 207 2.43 2.89 11.31
N GLN A 208 2.79 3.11 10.04
CA GLN A 208 3.32 4.40 9.59
C GLN A 208 2.32 5.55 9.79
N GLU A 209 1.03 5.31 9.54
CA GLU A 209 -0.01 6.32 9.72
C GLU A 209 -0.34 6.56 11.19
N HIS A 210 -0.46 5.48 11.96
CA HIS A 210 -1.02 5.55 13.32
C HIS A 210 0.01 5.63 14.45
N MET A 211 1.29 5.38 14.16
CA MET A 211 2.39 5.54 15.13
C MET A 211 3.36 6.66 14.70
N PRO A 212 2.91 7.93 14.65
CA PRO A 212 3.74 9.05 14.14
C PRO A 212 4.95 9.37 15.03
N HIS A 213 4.97 8.87 16.26
CA HIS A 213 6.09 9.01 17.20
C HIS A 213 7.15 7.91 17.04
N ALA A 214 6.90 6.91 16.18
CA ALA A 214 7.83 5.84 15.86
C ALA A 214 8.31 5.97 14.41
N LYS A 215 9.58 5.64 14.17
CA LYS A 215 10.08 5.47 12.81
C LYS A 215 9.75 4.04 12.34
N VAL A 216 8.84 3.93 11.38
CA VAL A 216 8.32 2.64 10.89
C VAL A 216 8.84 2.31 9.49
N GLY A 217 9.33 1.10 9.28
CA GLY A 217 9.59 0.61 7.92
C GLY A 217 10.13 -0.82 7.86
N ALA A 218 10.22 -1.38 6.65
CA ALA A 218 10.93 -2.62 6.42
C ALA A 218 12.44 -2.42 6.53
N ARG A 219 13.15 -3.52 6.82
CA ARG A 219 14.61 -3.54 6.83
C ARG A 219 15.13 -4.84 6.23
N ARG A 220 16.23 -4.73 5.48
CA ARG A 220 17.02 -5.86 5.02
C ARG A 220 18.39 -5.75 5.65
N PHE A 221 18.77 -6.72 6.45
CA PHE A 221 20.05 -6.74 7.16
C PHE A 221 20.89 -7.93 6.72
N GLN A 222 22.20 -7.72 6.70
CA GLN A 222 23.14 -8.84 6.81
C GLN A 222 23.20 -9.28 8.27
N MET A 223 23.48 -10.56 8.49
CA MET A 223 23.64 -11.10 9.84
C MET A 223 24.81 -10.39 10.54
N ALA A 224 24.60 -9.99 11.79
CA ALA A 224 25.58 -9.30 12.61
C ALA A 224 26.83 -10.17 12.77
N ASP A 225 28.00 -9.52 12.76
CA ASP A 225 29.31 -10.16 12.91
C ASP A 225 29.59 -11.30 11.91
N LEU A 226 28.92 -11.30 10.75
CA LEU A 226 29.11 -12.31 9.74
C LEU A 226 30.52 -12.23 9.14
N GLN A 227 31.28 -13.32 9.28
CA GLN A 227 32.60 -13.49 8.67
C GLN A 227 32.60 -14.73 7.79
N VAL A 228 32.89 -14.55 6.50
CA VAL A 228 33.00 -15.66 5.54
C VAL A 228 34.42 -16.17 5.52
N ARG A 229 34.62 -17.42 5.97
CA ARG A 229 35.95 -18.06 6.00
C ARG A 229 36.38 -18.62 4.65
N HIS A 230 35.41 -19.08 3.86
CA HIS A 230 35.61 -19.63 2.51
C HIS A 230 34.27 -19.59 1.74
N GLY A 231 34.31 -19.42 0.42
CA GLY A 231 33.13 -19.35 -0.45
C GLY A 231 32.60 -17.93 -0.66
N ASP A 232 31.48 -17.82 -1.38
CA ASP A 232 30.86 -16.53 -1.71
C ASP A 232 29.85 -16.11 -0.63
N SER A 233 30.06 -14.91 -0.07
CA SER A 233 29.15 -14.25 0.88
C SER A 233 27.74 -14.02 0.33
N GLY A 234 27.57 -13.92 -0.99
CA GLY A 234 26.28 -13.74 -1.66
C GLY A 234 25.34 -14.94 -1.54
N LEU A 235 25.85 -16.11 -1.14
CA LEU A 235 25.05 -17.31 -0.88
C LEU A 235 24.37 -17.28 0.50
N ILE A 236 24.75 -16.35 1.37
CA ILE A 236 24.20 -16.23 2.72
C ILE A 236 22.95 -15.36 2.66
N PRO A 237 21.80 -15.84 3.15
CA PRO A 237 20.56 -15.10 3.08
C PRO A 237 20.64 -13.84 3.95
N HIS A 238 19.92 -12.81 3.50
CA HIS A 238 19.68 -11.63 4.32
C HIS A 238 18.46 -11.84 5.23
N LEU A 239 18.48 -11.17 6.36
CA LEU A 239 17.32 -11.07 7.24
C LEU A 239 16.41 -9.95 6.69
N ASN A 240 15.23 -10.33 6.21
CA ASN A 240 14.22 -9.40 5.72
C ASN A 240 13.14 -9.26 6.78
N MET A 241 13.08 -8.10 7.44
CA MET A 241 12.10 -7.79 8.47
C MET A 241 10.94 -7.00 7.86
N ASP A 242 9.73 -7.47 8.07
CA ASP A 242 8.53 -6.92 7.42
C ASP A 242 8.22 -5.51 7.91
N VAL A 243 8.26 -5.32 9.24
CA VAL A 243 8.08 -4.02 9.90
C VAL A 243 9.01 -3.93 11.10
N VAL A 244 9.73 -2.81 11.20
CA VAL A 244 10.48 -2.42 12.40
C VAL A 244 9.97 -1.06 12.85
N LEU A 245 9.54 -0.99 14.10
CA LEU A 245 9.23 0.26 14.79
C LEU A 245 10.41 0.65 15.66
N GLU A 246 10.86 1.88 15.51
CA GLU A 246 11.97 2.46 16.23
C GLU A 246 11.48 3.68 17.01
N PHE A 247 11.51 3.60 18.34
CA PHE A 247 11.06 4.65 19.25
C PHE A 247 12.26 5.46 19.77
N ALA A 248 12.00 6.67 20.26
CA ALA A 248 13.03 7.61 20.75
C ALA A 248 13.77 7.12 22.00
N GLN A 249 13.12 6.31 22.86
CA GLN A 249 13.67 5.83 24.14
C GLN A 249 14.59 4.60 23.99
N ASN A 250 15.31 4.47 22.87
CA ASN A 250 16.06 3.26 22.54
C ASN A 250 15.22 1.98 22.66
N LYS A 251 13.95 2.04 22.26
CA LYS A 251 13.08 0.87 22.17
C LYS A 251 12.77 0.56 20.71
N SER A 252 12.69 -0.71 20.38
CA SER A 252 12.28 -1.19 19.07
C SER A 252 11.36 -2.39 19.17
N ILE A 253 10.42 -2.46 18.24
CA ILE A 253 9.57 -3.65 18.04
C ILE A 253 9.83 -4.14 16.61
N VAL A 254 10.28 -5.38 16.50
CA VAL A 254 10.36 -6.08 15.21
C VAL A 254 9.07 -6.88 15.05
N ILE A 255 8.37 -6.67 13.93
CA ILE A 255 7.14 -7.38 13.60
C ILE A 255 7.36 -8.25 12.37
N ASP A 256 6.95 -9.50 12.48
CA ASP A 256 6.91 -10.50 11.41
C ASP A 256 5.45 -10.84 11.09
N ALA A 257 5.06 -10.68 9.83
CA ALA A 257 3.67 -10.78 9.39
C ALA A 257 3.43 -12.13 8.72
N LYS A 258 2.58 -12.98 9.33
CA LYS A 258 2.37 -14.35 8.88
C LYS A 258 0.99 -14.57 8.33
N PHE A 259 0.82 -14.34 7.03
CA PHE A 259 -0.36 -14.78 6.29
C PHE A 259 -0.19 -16.25 5.88
N THR A 260 -0.77 -17.16 6.66
CA THR A 260 -0.81 -18.60 6.36
C THR A 260 -2.04 -19.26 6.99
N ALA A 261 -2.60 -20.25 6.30
CA ALA A 261 -3.74 -21.03 6.81
C ALA A 261 -3.33 -21.97 7.96
N ASN A 262 -2.06 -22.42 7.99
CA ASN A 262 -1.54 -23.38 8.97
C ASN A 262 -0.58 -22.69 9.94
N GLN A 263 -1.15 -22.09 10.99
CA GLN A 263 -0.40 -21.26 11.96
C GLN A 263 0.19 -22.09 13.10
N ILE A 264 -0.38 -23.27 13.34
CA ILE A 264 -0.07 -24.18 14.43
C ILE A 264 0.42 -25.51 13.83
N SER A 265 1.43 -26.13 14.43
CA SER A 265 1.75 -27.53 14.15
C SER A 265 1.24 -28.40 15.29
N SER A 266 0.40 -29.38 14.97
CA SER A 266 -0.03 -30.41 15.92
C SER A 266 1.07 -31.47 16.02
N HIS A 267 1.65 -31.62 17.20
CA HIS A 267 2.53 -32.74 17.52
C HIS A 267 2.07 -33.33 18.84
N HIS A 268 1.66 -34.61 18.83
CA HIS A 268 1.17 -35.32 20.02
C HIS A 268 -0.03 -34.64 20.73
N GLY A 269 -0.97 -34.09 19.97
CA GLY A 269 -2.23 -33.55 20.52
C GLY A 269 -2.11 -32.19 21.24
N THR A 270 -0.94 -31.55 21.18
CA THR A 270 -0.75 -30.17 21.67
C THR A 270 -0.52 -29.21 20.51
N ASN A 271 -1.32 -28.14 20.47
CA ASN A 271 -1.16 -27.06 19.51
C ASN A 271 0.07 -26.22 19.90
N LYS A 272 1.11 -26.20 19.05
CA LYS A 272 2.32 -25.39 19.26
C LYS A 272 2.50 -24.39 18.13
N ILE A 273 3.03 -23.22 18.48
CA ILE A 273 3.55 -22.25 17.50
C ILE A 273 4.56 -22.98 16.60
N ARG A 274 4.48 -22.73 15.29
CA ARG A 274 5.46 -23.27 14.35
C ARG A 274 6.86 -22.76 14.68
N SER A 275 7.78 -23.69 14.86
CA SER A 275 9.19 -23.42 15.16
C SER A 275 9.83 -22.46 14.14
N GLU A 276 9.46 -22.57 12.87
CA GLU A 276 9.89 -21.67 11.80
C GLU A 276 9.61 -20.19 12.11
N HIS A 277 8.38 -19.87 12.54
CA HIS A 277 7.99 -18.50 12.87
C HIS A 277 8.75 -17.99 14.10
N PHE A 278 8.88 -18.85 15.10
CA PHE A 278 9.63 -18.55 16.32
C PHE A 278 11.10 -18.26 16.03
N TYR A 279 11.79 -19.14 15.32
CA TYR A 279 13.21 -18.97 15.02
C TYR A 279 13.45 -17.78 14.09
N GLN A 280 12.53 -17.49 13.18
CA GLN A 280 12.61 -16.32 12.33
C GLN A 280 12.56 -15.02 13.14
N ILE A 281 11.52 -14.80 13.95
CA ILE A 281 11.43 -13.58 14.77
C ILE A 281 12.57 -13.48 15.79
N PHE A 282 12.96 -14.63 16.37
CA PHE A 282 14.10 -14.69 17.29
C PHE A 282 15.40 -14.25 16.62
N SER A 283 15.68 -14.76 15.41
CA SER A 283 16.87 -14.35 14.64
C SER A 283 16.89 -12.86 14.36
N TYR A 284 15.72 -12.27 14.09
CA TYR A 284 15.61 -10.83 13.82
C TYR A 284 15.92 -9.99 15.05
N VAL A 285 15.30 -10.32 16.18
CA VAL A 285 15.53 -9.61 17.45
C VAL A 285 17.00 -9.72 17.87
N CYS A 286 17.59 -10.91 17.83
CA CYS A 286 19.00 -11.12 18.15
C CYS A 286 19.92 -10.28 17.25
N ASN A 287 19.63 -10.22 15.95
CA ASN A 287 20.42 -9.43 15.00
C ASN A 287 20.34 -7.91 15.28
N VAL A 288 19.14 -7.39 15.58
CA VAL A 288 18.98 -5.98 15.94
C VAL A 288 19.72 -5.68 17.24
N LYS A 289 19.67 -6.56 18.25
CA LYS A 289 20.41 -6.37 19.50
C LYS A 289 21.92 -6.41 19.32
N ALA A 290 22.43 -7.33 18.50
CA ALA A 290 23.86 -7.39 18.20
C ALA A 290 24.36 -6.11 17.50
N THR A 291 23.56 -5.56 16.58
CA THR A 291 23.91 -4.32 15.87
C THR A 291 23.62 -3.04 16.66
N GLN A 292 22.67 -3.08 17.61
CA GLN A 292 22.26 -1.94 18.44
C GLN A 292 22.14 -2.37 19.91
N PRO A 293 23.26 -2.60 20.63
CA PRO A 293 23.25 -3.21 21.97
C PRO A 293 22.55 -2.39 23.06
N SER A 294 22.49 -1.06 22.89
CA SER A 294 21.82 -0.15 23.81
C SER A 294 20.30 -0.13 23.66
N ARG A 295 19.76 -0.86 22.67
CA ARG A 295 18.35 -0.84 22.33
C ARG A 295 17.60 -2.01 22.96
N ASP A 296 16.50 -1.72 23.63
CA ASP A 296 15.55 -2.74 24.05
C ASP A 296 14.72 -3.16 22.83
N VAL A 297 14.80 -4.45 22.47
CA VAL A 297 14.18 -4.98 21.26
C VAL A 297 13.20 -6.06 21.65
N SER A 298 11.94 -5.87 21.27
CA SER A 298 10.88 -6.86 21.38
C SER A 298 10.53 -7.45 20.01
N GLY A 299 10.10 -8.71 20.00
CA GLY A 299 9.58 -9.39 18.81
C GLY A 299 8.06 -9.51 18.86
N LEU A 300 7.40 -9.31 17.74
CA LEU A 300 5.96 -9.52 17.59
C LEU A 300 5.70 -10.32 16.32
N VAL A 301 4.88 -11.36 16.41
CA VAL A 301 4.38 -12.08 15.25
C VAL A 301 2.88 -11.90 15.16
N LEU A 302 2.42 -11.37 14.03
CA LEU A 302 1.00 -11.12 13.78
C LEU A 302 0.46 -12.13 12.76
N TYR A 303 -0.66 -12.75 13.11
CA TYR A 303 -1.38 -13.67 12.24
C TYR A 303 -2.75 -13.11 11.89
N PRO A 304 -3.21 -13.20 10.64
CA PRO A 304 -4.59 -12.97 10.29
C PRO A 304 -5.37 -14.24 10.66
N ASP A 305 -5.88 -14.32 11.90
CA ASP A 305 -6.56 -15.53 12.40
C ASP A 305 -7.83 -15.25 13.16
N VAL A 306 -8.75 -16.21 13.10
CA VAL A 306 -10.06 -16.19 13.75
C VAL A 306 -10.37 -17.48 14.52
N GLY A 307 -9.41 -18.32 14.92
CA GLY A 307 -9.90 -19.48 15.69
C GLY A 307 -8.99 -20.49 16.36
N GLU A 308 -7.67 -20.49 16.19
CA GLU A 308 -6.88 -21.58 16.80
C GLU A 308 -5.70 -21.12 17.64
N LEU A 309 -5.12 -19.95 17.35
CA LEU A 309 -3.96 -19.46 18.09
C LEU A 309 -4.41 -18.59 19.27
N GLU A 310 -4.08 -19.00 20.49
CA GLU A 310 -4.17 -18.12 21.65
C GLU A 310 -3.04 -17.10 21.65
N ALA A 311 -3.33 -15.88 22.15
CA ALA A 311 -2.30 -14.88 22.35
C ALA A 311 -1.24 -15.40 23.34
N LEU A 312 0.03 -15.30 22.96
CA LEU A 312 1.15 -15.78 23.79
C LEU A 312 2.19 -14.68 23.96
N ASP A 313 2.51 -14.36 25.20
CA ASP A 313 3.60 -13.46 25.58
C ASP A 313 4.65 -14.24 26.38
N PHE A 314 5.93 -14.02 26.07
CA PHE A 314 7.04 -14.63 26.81
C PHE A 314 8.31 -13.80 26.68
N SER A 315 9.29 -14.07 27.53
CA SER A 315 10.59 -13.41 27.49
C SER A 315 11.71 -14.44 27.36
N VAL A 316 12.68 -14.19 26.48
CA VAL A 316 13.85 -15.03 26.30
C VAL A 316 15.04 -14.17 25.86
N CYS A 317 16.25 -14.51 26.32
CA CYS A 317 17.48 -13.78 26.00
C CYS A 317 17.40 -12.25 26.22
N GLY A 318 16.70 -11.83 27.28
CA GLY A 318 16.54 -10.42 27.62
C GLY A 318 15.70 -9.62 26.63
N SER A 319 14.74 -10.26 25.95
CA SER A 319 13.78 -9.64 25.03
C SER A 319 12.38 -10.19 25.26
N ASN A 320 11.37 -9.35 25.07
CA ASN A 320 9.97 -9.76 25.09
C ASN A 320 9.52 -10.19 23.69
N PHE A 321 8.71 -11.23 23.63
CA PHE A 321 8.13 -11.75 22.40
C PHE A 321 6.63 -11.92 22.59
N SER A 322 5.88 -11.61 21.54
CA SER A 322 4.44 -11.78 21.52
C SER A 322 3.98 -12.42 20.21
N PHE A 323 3.04 -13.34 20.29
CA PHE A 323 2.38 -13.97 19.15
C PHE A 323 0.90 -13.66 19.26
N ARG A 324 0.35 -12.93 18.28
CA ARG A 324 -1.02 -12.41 18.35
C ARG A 324 -1.81 -12.74 17.09
N PRO A 325 -2.99 -13.37 17.22
CA PRO A 325 -3.96 -13.40 16.14
C PRO A 325 -4.66 -12.03 16.02
N ILE A 326 -4.97 -11.64 14.78
CA ILE A 326 -5.80 -10.50 14.44
C ILE A 326 -7.02 -11.04 13.69
N ASP A 327 -8.19 -10.91 14.32
CA ASP A 327 -9.44 -11.30 13.71
C ASP A 327 -9.89 -10.27 12.67
N LEU A 328 -9.48 -10.50 11.42
CA LEU A 328 -9.83 -9.66 10.27
C LEU A 328 -11.31 -9.74 9.87
N SER A 329 -12.13 -10.57 10.54
CA SER A 329 -13.58 -10.65 10.30
C SER A 329 -14.40 -9.64 11.12
N LYS A 330 -13.79 -9.00 12.12
CA LYS A 330 -14.43 -7.96 12.92
C LYS A 330 -14.64 -6.67 12.12
N ASP A 331 -15.39 -5.73 12.68
CA ASP A 331 -15.47 -4.39 12.12
C ASP A 331 -14.09 -3.71 12.12
N TRP A 332 -13.87 -2.80 11.15
CA TRP A 332 -12.57 -2.15 10.97
C TRP A 332 -12.07 -1.43 12.23
N ARG A 333 -12.95 -0.88 13.07
CA ARG A 333 -12.54 -0.16 14.27
C ARG A 333 -11.96 -1.13 15.30
N SER A 334 -12.60 -2.28 15.51
CA SER A 334 -12.07 -3.33 16.38
C SER A 334 -10.71 -3.86 15.91
N ILE A 335 -10.50 -4.02 14.59
CA ILE A 335 -9.20 -4.42 14.03
C ILE A 335 -8.15 -3.34 14.28
N HIS A 336 -8.51 -2.08 14.00
CA HIS A 336 -7.66 -0.93 14.21
C HIS A 336 -7.19 -0.84 15.68
N ASP A 337 -8.14 -0.79 16.61
CA ASP A 337 -7.86 -0.62 18.03
C ASP A 337 -7.06 -1.81 18.56
N GLY A 338 -7.38 -3.04 18.14
CA GLY A 338 -6.64 -4.24 18.53
C GLY A 338 -5.16 -4.24 18.12
N ILE A 339 -4.84 -3.80 16.89
CA ILE A 339 -3.43 -3.71 16.45
C ILE A 339 -2.67 -2.65 17.26
N ILE A 340 -3.29 -1.49 17.47
CA ILE A 340 -2.70 -0.38 18.24
C ILE A 340 -2.44 -0.80 19.69
N ASP A 341 -3.41 -1.46 20.33
CA ASP A 341 -3.30 -1.94 21.70
C ASP A 341 -2.17 -2.96 21.86
N ILE A 342 -2.04 -3.92 20.93
CA ILE A 342 -0.94 -4.90 20.95
C ILE A 342 0.43 -4.20 20.92
N VAL A 343 0.59 -3.22 20.03
CA VAL A 343 1.87 -2.50 19.88
C VAL A 343 2.16 -1.65 21.12
N HIS A 344 1.17 -0.93 21.65
CA HIS A 344 1.36 -0.15 22.88
C HIS A 344 1.63 -1.01 24.11
N GLN A 345 1.01 -2.18 24.22
CA GLN A 345 1.33 -3.14 25.28
C GLN A 345 2.82 -3.50 25.25
N LEU A 346 3.33 -3.92 24.08
CA LEU A 346 4.76 -4.23 23.92
C LEU A 346 5.66 -3.01 24.13
N GLU A 347 5.27 -1.83 23.66
CA GLU A 347 5.99 -0.57 23.87
C GLU A 347 6.08 -0.19 25.37
N SER A 348 5.05 -0.52 26.15
CA SER A 348 5.02 -0.25 27.60
C SER A 348 5.70 -1.32 28.45
N MET A 349 5.86 -2.55 27.93
CA MET A 349 6.47 -3.64 28.70
C MET A 349 7.92 -3.30 29.10
N PRO A 350 8.31 -3.45 30.37
CA PRO A 350 9.69 -3.26 30.77
C PRO A 350 10.59 -4.31 30.10
N SER A 351 11.83 -3.92 29.79
CA SER A 351 12.83 -4.88 29.35
C SER A 351 12.97 -5.94 30.44
N PRO A 352 12.92 -7.24 30.10
CA PRO A 352 13.08 -8.29 31.10
C PRO A 352 14.50 -8.16 31.64
N THR A 353 14.61 -7.63 32.86
CA THR A 353 15.89 -7.40 33.54
C THR A 353 16.62 -8.72 33.60
N GLY A 354 17.85 -8.75 33.07
CA GLY A 354 18.72 -9.90 33.24
C GLY A 354 19.02 -10.08 34.73
N ASN A 355 18.21 -10.88 35.43
CA ASN A 355 18.67 -11.49 36.66
C ASN A 355 19.72 -12.53 36.28
N ALA A 356 20.94 -12.04 36.07
CA ALA A 356 22.13 -12.81 36.41
C ALA A 356 22.19 -12.91 37.94
N SER A 357 21.40 -13.81 38.51
CA SER A 357 21.61 -14.29 39.87
C SER A 357 21.33 -15.79 39.89
N ASN A 358 22.42 -16.56 39.83
CA ASN A 358 22.62 -17.86 40.47
C ASN A 358 21.40 -18.77 40.58
N GLY A 359 21.27 -19.66 39.60
CA GLY A 359 20.41 -20.82 39.69
C GLY A 359 20.61 -21.64 38.45
N GLY A 360 21.58 -22.54 38.45
CA GLY A 360 21.73 -23.53 37.41
C GLY A 360 20.49 -24.41 37.34
N THR A 361 19.50 -24.02 36.55
CA THR A 361 18.57 -24.97 35.97
C THR A 361 19.12 -25.29 34.60
N ALA A 362 19.95 -26.33 34.56
CA ALA A 362 20.24 -27.03 33.33
C ALA A 362 18.89 -27.28 32.63
N PHE A 363 18.72 -26.72 31.43
CA PHE A 363 17.70 -27.25 30.53
C PHE A 363 17.96 -28.76 30.43
N PRO A 364 17.01 -29.64 30.76
CA PRO A 364 17.20 -31.04 30.44
C PRO A 364 17.29 -31.09 28.92
N ILE A 365 18.50 -31.35 28.42
CA ILE A 365 18.68 -31.81 27.05
C ILE A 365 18.01 -33.19 27.04
N SER A 366 16.72 -33.21 26.73
CA SER A 366 16.06 -34.45 26.35
C SER A 366 16.59 -34.78 24.96
N LEU A 367 17.69 -35.53 24.92
CA LEU A 367 18.08 -36.28 23.74
C LEU A 367 16.92 -37.23 23.44
N ALA A 368 16.22 -36.97 22.34
CA ALA A 368 15.28 -37.92 21.74
C ALA A 368 16.04 -38.89 20.85
#